data_AF-A0A7J6HZK3-F1
#
_entry.id   AF-A0A7J6HZK3-F1
#
_cell.length_a   1.000
_cell.length_b   1.000
_cell.length_c   1.000
_cell.angle_alpha   90.00
_cell.angle_beta   90.00
_cell.angle_gamma   90.00
#
_symmetry.space_group_name_H-M   'P 1'
#
loop_
_entity.id
_entity.type
_entity.pdbx_description
1 polymer ?
#
loop_
_entity_poly.entity_id
_entity_poly.type
_entity_poly.pdbx_seq_one_letter_code
_entity_poly.pdbx_strand_id
1 'polypeptide(L)'
;MNGFCNALAKCGLPDMGYEGARFTWCNKHTNGSFLQERLDRMVCSSSWHSMFLNSYVSHLKLWGSDHRPLLTCILRACESRRRPKQKGRFHFEMA
;
A
#
# COMPACT_ATOMS: atom_id res chain seq x y z
N MET A 1 -0.14 18.91 5.61
CA MET A 1 0.86 18.04 4.94
C MET A 1 2.28 18.21 5.50
N ASN A 2 2.78 19.44 5.74
CA ASN A 2 4.17 19.64 6.19
C ASN A 2 4.55 18.90 7.48
N GLY A 3 3.64 18.86 8.48
CA GLY A 3 3.90 18.13 9.73
C GLY A 3 4.13 16.63 9.54
N PHE A 4 3.34 16.00 8.66
CA PHE A 4 3.47 14.58 8.34
C PHE A 4 4.80 14.28 7.62
N CYS A 5 5.13 15.05 6.59
CA CYS A 5 6.40 14.90 5.87
C CYS A 5 7.61 15.10 6.81
N ASN A 6 7.54 16.09 7.69
CA ASN A 6 8.60 16.35 8.66
C ASN A 6 8.75 15.22 9.68
N ALA A 7 7.65 14.61 10.13
CA ALA A 7 7.70 13.46 11.03
C ALA A 7 8.36 12.25 10.35
N LEU A 8 7.97 11.92 9.11
CA LEU A 8 8.58 10.85 8.34
C LEU A 8 10.08 11.07 8.11
N ALA A 9 10.47 12.31 7.76
CA ALA A 9 11.86 12.67 7.57
C ALA A 9 12.68 12.54 8.87
N LYS A 10 12.15 13.03 10.00
CA LYS A 10 12.78 12.89 11.32
C LYS A 10 12.94 11.43 11.75
N CYS A 11 12.02 10.57 11.35
CA CYS A 11 12.05 9.13 11.67
C CYS A 11 12.84 8.30 10.65
N GLY A 12 13.36 8.90 9.56
CA GLY A 12 14.06 8.15 8.51
C GLY A 12 13.16 7.14 7.79
N LEU A 13 11.90 7.50 7.56
CA LEU A 13 10.88 6.68 6.92
C LEU A 13 10.45 7.27 5.56
N PRO A 14 11.29 7.19 4.52
CA PRO A 14 10.92 7.61 3.17
C PRO A 14 9.73 6.81 2.61
N ASP A 15 8.95 7.45 1.74
CA ASP A 15 7.89 6.83 0.93
C ASP A 15 8.54 5.88 -0.09
N MET A 16 8.05 4.64 -0.16
CA MET A 16 8.58 3.60 -1.06
C MET A 16 8.18 3.78 -2.53
N GLY A 17 7.29 4.73 -2.83
CA GLY A 17 6.60 4.78 -4.11
C GLY A 17 5.54 3.68 -4.24
N TYR A 18 4.95 3.60 -5.43
CA TYR A 18 3.90 2.62 -5.74
C TYR A 18 3.74 2.41 -7.25
N GLU A 19 3.14 1.29 -7.60
CA GLU A 19 2.64 0.97 -8.94
C GLU A 19 1.12 0.97 -8.97
N GLY A 20 0.54 1.33 -10.11
CA GLY A 20 -0.91 1.37 -10.31
C GLY A 20 -1.51 2.76 -10.12
N ALA A 21 -2.75 2.82 -9.64
CA ALA A 21 -3.52 4.07 -9.63
C ALA A 21 -2.94 5.11 -8.66
N ARG A 22 -2.93 6.38 -9.06
CA ARG A 22 -2.38 7.48 -8.25
C ARG A 22 -3.08 7.72 -6.91
N PHE A 23 -4.38 7.47 -6.85
CA PHE A 23 -5.23 7.80 -5.71
C PHE A 23 -5.65 6.54 -4.96
N THR A 24 -5.68 6.66 -3.63
CA THR A 24 -6.00 5.55 -2.72
C THR A 24 -7.35 5.74 -2.05
N TRP A 25 -7.94 6.93 -2.15
CA TRP A 25 -9.26 7.23 -1.59
C TRP A 25 -10.14 7.95 -2.63
N CYS A 26 -11.44 7.72 -2.59
CA CYS A 26 -12.43 8.56 -3.29
C CYS A 26 -13.69 8.77 -2.48
N ASN A 27 -14.33 9.92 -2.64
CA ASN A 27 -15.57 10.26 -1.92
C ASN A 27 -16.83 9.52 -2.43
N LYS A 28 -16.70 8.47 -3.26
CA LYS A 28 -17.81 7.70 -3.86
C LYS A 28 -18.91 8.54 -4.54
N HIS A 29 -18.62 9.76 -4.99
CA HIS A 29 -19.62 10.70 -5.55
C HIS A 29 -20.79 11.03 -4.61
N THR A 30 -20.67 10.82 -3.29
CA THR A 30 -21.78 11.01 -2.33
C THR A 30 -22.31 12.44 -2.31
N ASN A 31 -21.48 13.43 -2.66
CA ASN A 31 -21.82 14.85 -2.61
C ASN A 31 -21.96 15.48 -4.02
N GLY A 32 -22.23 14.69 -5.05
CA GLY A 32 -22.41 15.16 -6.43
C GLY A 32 -21.11 15.62 -7.14
N SER A 33 -19.97 15.60 -6.45
CA SER A 33 -18.64 15.83 -7.01
C SER A 33 -17.78 14.58 -6.86
N PHE A 34 -16.93 14.30 -7.85
CA PHE A 34 -15.94 13.23 -7.76
C PHE A 34 -14.62 13.79 -7.25
N LEU A 35 -14.18 13.35 -6.08
CA LEU A 35 -12.89 13.69 -5.51
C LEU A 35 -12.09 12.44 -5.23
N GLN A 36 -10.79 12.49 -5.51
CA GLN A 36 -9.85 11.44 -5.22
C GLN A 36 -8.60 12.00 -4.57
N GLU A 37 -8.10 11.30 -3.56
CA GLU A 37 -6.90 11.68 -2.82
C GLU A 37 -5.98 10.48 -2.61
N ARG A 38 -4.69 10.76 -2.34
CA ARG A 38 -3.73 9.74 -1.93
C ARG A 38 -3.46 9.90 -0.44
N LEU A 39 -4.21 9.15 0.36
CA LEU A 39 -4.13 9.17 1.83
C LEU A 39 -3.24 8.06 2.37
N ASP A 40 -3.16 6.94 1.65
CA ASP A 40 -2.46 5.75 2.07
C ASP A 40 -1.08 5.67 1.41
N ARG A 41 -0.05 5.36 2.19
CA ARG A 41 1.34 5.33 1.75
C ARG A 41 2.08 4.23 2.50
N MET A 42 2.91 3.49 1.80
CA MET A 42 3.90 2.61 2.42
C MET A 42 5.22 3.37 2.57
N VAL A 43 5.75 3.36 3.78
CA VAL A 43 7.04 3.95 4.13
C VAL A 43 7.91 2.88 4.77
N CYS A 44 9.21 2.94 4.58
CA CYS A 44 10.12 1.98 5.20
C CYS A 44 11.43 2.64 5.62
N SER A 45 12.08 2.09 6.65
CA SER A 45 13.45 2.49 6.98
C SER A 45 14.43 2.02 5.90
N SER A 46 15.57 2.70 5.82
CA SER A 46 16.66 2.26 4.93
C SER A 46 17.12 0.83 5.24
N SER A 47 17.16 0.44 6.52
CA SER A 47 17.52 -0.93 6.92
C SER A 47 16.55 -1.98 6.38
N TRP A 48 15.23 -1.70 6.42
CA TRP A 48 14.22 -2.60 5.86
C TRP A 48 14.34 -2.66 4.33
N HIS A 49 14.53 -1.52 3.67
CA HIS A 49 14.70 -1.47 2.22
C HIS A 49 15.92 -2.28 1.76
N SER A 50 17.05 -2.21 2.49
CA SER A 50 18.24 -3.00 2.20
C SER A 50 18.03 -4.51 2.36
N MET A 51 17.15 -4.94 3.28
CA MET A 51 16.81 -6.36 3.41
C MET A 51 15.91 -6.86 2.27
N PHE A 52 15.13 -5.96 1.66
CA PHE A 52 14.10 -6.29 0.68
C PHE A 52 14.19 -5.39 -0.56
N LEU A 53 15.36 -5.37 -1.21
CA LEU A 53 15.65 -4.47 -2.34
C LEU A 53 14.68 -4.61 -3.52
N ASN A 54 14.14 -5.81 -3.74
CA ASN A 54 13.18 -6.09 -4.82
C ASN A 54 11.72 -6.01 -4.35
N SER A 55 11.46 -5.36 -3.22
CA SER A 55 10.10 -5.11 -2.76
C SER A 55 9.47 -3.95 -3.51
N TYR A 56 8.17 -4.05 -3.74
CA TYR A 56 7.38 -3.00 -4.39
C TYR A 56 5.99 -2.94 -3.79
N VAL A 57 5.32 -1.81 -4.01
CA VAL A 57 3.98 -1.54 -3.50
C VAL A 57 3.04 -1.39 -4.69
N SER A 58 1.92 -2.10 -4.69
CA SER A 58 0.91 -2.02 -5.75
C SER A 58 -0.43 -1.56 -5.20
N HIS A 59 -1.06 -0.62 -5.88
CA HIS A 59 -2.41 -0.17 -5.58
C HIS A 59 -3.42 -1.05 -6.32
N LEU A 60 -4.17 -1.85 -5.55
CA LEU A 60 -5.15 -2.79 -6.10
C LEU A 60 -6.40 -2.07 -6.63
N LYS A 61 -7.41 -2.80 -7.11
CA LYS A 61 -8.67 -2.19 -7.55
C LYS A 61 -9.55 -1.85 -6.34
N LEU A 62 -10.36 -0.79 -6.45
CA LEU A 62 -11.38 -0.44 -5.47
C LEU A 62 -12.48 -1.51 -5.45
N TRP A 63 -12.72 -2.11 -4.29
CA TRP A 63 -13.75 -3.14 -4.10
C TRP A 63 -14.56 -2.80 -2.83
N GLY A 64 -15.75 -2.22 -3.00
CA GLY A 64 -16.70 -1.93 -1.91
C GLY A 64 -16.33 -0.79 -0.95
N SER A 65 -15.04 -0.53 -0.73
CA SER A 65 -14.53 0.58 0.09
C SER A 65 -14.30 1.84 -0.74
N ASP A 66 -14.31 2.99 -0.06
CA ASP A 66 -13.81 4.28 -0.57
C ASP A 66 -12.27 4.30 -0.60
N HIS A 67 -11.63 3.40 0.16
CA HIS A 67 -10.19 3.16 0.11
C HIS A 67 -9.81 2.01 -0.83
N ARG A 68 -8.65 2.18 -1.45
CA ARG A 68 -8.00 1.23 -2.34
C ARG A 68 -6.94 0.47 -1.54
N PRO A 69 -6.95 -0.88 -1.55
CA PRO A 69 -5.93 -1.65 -0.85
C PRO A 69 -4.53 -1.44 -1.43
N LEU A 70 -3.54 -1.32 -0.55
CA LEU A 70 -2.12 -1.32 -0.88
C LEU A 70 -1.55 -2.72 -0.62
N LEU A 71 -0.89 -3.31 -1.61
CA LEU A 71 -0.21 -4.60 -1.50
C LEU A 71 1.30 -4.37 -1.53
N THR A 72 2.00 -4.73 -0.45
CA THR A 72 3.47 -4.76 -0.44
C THR A 72 3.94 -6.17 -0.80
N CYS A 73 4.63 -6.30 -1.91
CA CYS A 73 5.22 -7.55 -2.38
C CYS A 73 6.68 -7.59 -1.99
N ILE A 74 7.10 -8.63 -1.25
CA ILE A 74 8.50 -8.88 -0.95
C ILE A 74 8.96 -10.03 -1.85
N LEU A 75 9.69 -9.69 -2.91
CA LEU A 75 10.30 -10.71 -3.76
C LEU A 75 11.58 -11.20 -3.07
N ARG A 76 11.56 -12.46 -2.61
CA ARG A 76 12.80 -13.14 -2.25
C ARG A 76 13.61 -13.32 -3.54
N ALA A 77 14.87 -12.91 -3.56
CA ALA A 77 15.80 -13.33 -4.59
C ALA A 77 15.68 -14.86 -4.73
N CYS A 78 15.50 -15.32 -5.97
CA CYS A 78 15.07 -16.68 -6.33
C CYS A 78 15.61 -17.76 -5.39
N GLU A 79 14.75 -18.27 -4.50
CA GLU A 79 14.82 -19.67 -4.11
C GLU A 79 13.59 -20.32 -4.71
N SER A 80 13.81 -21.11 -5.75
CA SER A 80 12.81 -21.94 -6.42
C SER A 80 12.17 -22.92 -5.45
N ARG A 81 11.24 -22.46 -4.61
CA ARG A 81 10.38 -23.33 -3.81
C ARG A 81 8.95 -23.08 -4.23
N ARG A 82 8.44 -23.99 -5.06
CA ARG A 82 7.01 -24.10 -5.42
C ARG A 82 6.22 -24.13 -4.11
N ARG A 83 5.59 -23.02 -3.72
CA ARG A 83 4.68 -22.98 -2.57
C ARG A 83 3.35 -23.62 -2.97
N PRO A 84 2.78 -24.54 -2.15
CA PRO A 84 1.42 -25.02 -2.37
C PRO A 84 0.44 -23.85 -2.26
N LYS A 85 -0.53 -23.78 -3.17
CA LYS A 85 -1.61 -22.78 -3.13
C LYS A 85 -2.47 -23.00 -1.88
N GLN A 86 -2.18 -22.31 -0.79
CA GLN A 86 -3.14 -22.21 0.32
C GLN A 86 -4.24 -21.22 -0.08
N LYS A 87 -5.47 -21.70 -0.20
CA LYS A 87 -6.66 -20.86 -0.30
C LYS A 87 -6.93 -20.25 1.08
N GLY A 88 -6.33 -19.09 1.37
CA GLY A 88 -6.72 -18.28 2.51
C GLY A 88 -8.10 -17.66 2.25
N ARG A 89 -9.11 -18.08 3.00
CA ARG A 89 -10.38 -17.36 3.09
C ARG A 89 -10.14 -16.10 3.91
N PHE A 90 -10.33 -14.93 3.30
CA PHE A 90 -10.46 -13.67 4.04
C PHE A 90 -11.83 -13.67 4.73
N HIS A 91 -11.84 -13.46 6.04
CA HIS A 91 -13.06 -13.23 6.83
C HIS A 91 -13.02 -11.78 7.32
N PHE A 92 -14.12 -11.06 7.14
CA PHE A 92 -14.33 -9.73 7.71
C PHE A 92 -15.47 -9.86 8.71
N GLU A 93 -15.23 -9.53 9.97
CA GLU A 93 -16.31 -9.43 10.96
C GLU A 93 -16.98 -8.06 10.79
N MET A 94 -18.29 -8.05 10.64
CA MET A 94 -19.10 -6.83 10.58
C MET A 94 -19.38 -6.37 12.02
N ALA A 95 -19.13 -5.09 12.29
CA ALA A 95 -19.56 -4.41 13.51
C ALA A 95 -21.05 -4.04 13.46
#